data_AF-A0AA47JDJ6-F1
#
_entry.id   AF-A0AA47JDJ6-F1
#
_cell.length_a   1.000
_cell.length_b   1.000
_cell.length_c   1.000
_cell.angle_alpha   90.00
_cell.angle_beta   90.00
_cell.angle_gamma   90.00
#
_symmetry.space_group_name_H-M   'P 1'
#
loop_
_entity.id
_entity.type
_entity.pdbx_description
1 polymer ?
#
loop_
_entity_poly.entity_id
_entity_poly.type
_entity_poly.pdbx_seq_one_letter_code
_entity_poly.pdbx_strand_id
1 'polypeptide(L)' 'MNEYIILEKDDISIAVDIVDDYAGDQIRGLQQDGFAVVCESTKAYTKDKALKLWSETKNIMQNNCVSKEYAEKQL' A
#
# COMPACT_ATOMS: atom_id res chain seq x y z
N MET A 1 13.06 -12.33 4.80
CA MET A 1 12.44 -11.18 4.11
C MET A 1 11.07 -11.67 3.76
N ASN A 2 10.05 -10.99 4.28
CA ASN A 2 8.68 -11.45 4.20
C ASN A 2 7.93 -10.62 3.18
N GLU A 3 6.78 -11.13 2.77
CA GLU A 3 5.89 -10.47 1.83
C GLU A 3 4.70 -9.93 2.59
N TYR A 4 4.33 -8.69 2.27
CA TYR A 4 3.28 -7.97 2.96
C TYR A 4 2.25 -7.45 1.96
N ILE A 5 0.99 -7.51 2.36
CA ILE A 5 -0.11 -6.78 1.72
C ILE A 5 -0.34 -5.50 2.50
N ILE A 6 -0.56 -4.39 1.79
CA ILE A 6 -0.90 -3.11 2.42
C ILE A 6 -2.34 -2.78 2.14
N LEU A 7 -3.04 -2.48 3.23
CA LEU A 7 -4.41 -2.01 3.21
C LEU A 7 -4.47 -0.57 3.73
N GLU A 8 -5.31 0.26 3.12
CA GLU A 8 -5.52 1.65 3.50
C GLU A 8 -7.01 1.94 3.74
N LYS A 9 -7.25 2.79 4.73
CA LYS A 9 -8.53 3.43 4.98
C LYS A 9 -8.26 4.84 5.52
N ASP A 10 -8.84 5.84 4.87
CA ASP A 10 -8.60 7.25 5.20
C ASP A 10 -7.08 7.54 5.25
N ASP A 11 -6.55 7.97 6.40
CA ASP A 11 -5.12 8.26 6.62
C ASP A 11 -4.35 7.11 7.29
N ILE A 12 -4.94 5.92 7.42
CA ILE A 12 -4.36 4.77 8.09
C ILE A 12 -3.90 3.73 7.06
N SER A 13 -2.63 3.35 7.14
CA SER A 13 -2.05 2.26 6.35
C SER A 13 -1.61 1.11 7.26
N ILE A 14 -1.99 -0.12 6.92
CA ILE A 14 -1.67 -1.34 7.68
C ILE A 14 -0.96 -2.33 6.77
N ALA A 15 0.17 -2.87 7.23
CA ALA A 15 0.90 -3.95 6.57
C ALA A 15 0.61 -5.29 7.24
N VAL A 16 0.06 -6.23 6.49
CA VAL A 16 -0.21 -7.61 6.92
C VAL A 16 0.83 -8.53 6.30
N ASP A 17 1.52 -9.32 7.13
CA ASP A 17 2.48 -10.33 6.67
C ASP A 17 1.69 -11.52 6.11
N ILE A 18 1.88 -11.87 4.84
CA ILE A 18 1.10 -12.95 4.21
C ILE A 18 1.56 -14.35 4.62
N VAL A 19 2.75 -14.44 5.22
CA VAL A 19 3.33 -15.71 5.69
C VAL A 19 2.76 -16.09 7.07
N ASP A 20 2.06 -15.16 7.73
CA ASP A 20 1.35 -15.42 8.98
C ASP A 20 0.11 -16.28 8.72
N ASP A 21 -0.08 -17.33 9.52
CA ASP A 21 -1.21 -18.26 9.40
C ASP A 21 -2.58 -17.57 9.53
N TYR A 22 -2.64 -16.42 10.20
CA TYR A 22 -3.84 -15.61 10.40
C TYR A 22 -3.95 -14.44 9.42
N ALA A 23 -3.06 -14.32 8.43
CA ALA A 23 -3.07 -13.22 7.47
C ALA A 23 -4.42 -13.09 6.74
N GLY A 24 -5.01 -14.23 6.35
CA GLY A 24 -6.30 -14.27 5.68
C GLY A 24 -7.44 -13.70 6.53
N ASP A 25 -7.48 -14.04 7.82
CA ASP A 25 -8.50 -13.53 8.75
C ASP A 25 -8.31 -12.04 9.05
N GLN A 26 -7.05 -11.59 9.21
CA GLN A 26 -6.73 -10.18 9.38
C GLN A 26 -7.16 -9.35 8.16
N ILE A 27 -6.82 -9.79 6.95
CA ILE A 27 -7.21 -9.10 5.70
C ILE A 27 -8.73 -9.04 5.57
N ARG A 28 -9.43 -10.15 5.82
CA ARG A 28 -10.90 -10.20 5.75
C ARG A 28 -11.55 -9.27 6.78
N GLY A 29 -11.06 -9.26 8.02
CA GLY A 29 -11.54 -8.35 9.07
C GLY A 29 -11.35 -6.89 8.67
N LEU A 30 -10.16 -6.54 8.20
CA LEU A 30 -9.85 -5.17 7.73
C LEU A 30 -10.72 -4.76 6.54
N GLN A 31 -10.97 -5.66 5.59
CA GLN A 31 -11.85 -5.37 4.46
C GLN A 31 -13.31 -5.15 4.90
N GLN A 32 -13.81 -5.91 5.88
CA GLN A 32 -15.13 -5.69 6.48
C GLN A 32 -15.22 -4.35 7.20
N ASP A 33 -14.14 -3.91 7.84
CA ASP A 33 -14.00 -2.60 8.48
C ASP A 33 -13.84 -1.44 7.48
N GLY A 34 -13.75 -1.74 6.18
CA GLY A 34 -13.69 -0.77 5.09
C GLY A 34 -12.29 -0.40 4.62
N PHE A 35 -11.26 -1.16 5.00
CA PHE A 35 -9.93 -1.02 4.41
C PHE A 35 -9.89 -1.61 2.99
N ALA A 36 -9.24 -0.89 2.07
CA ALA A 36 -9.00 -1.35 0.71
C ALA A 36 -7.56 -1.85 0.55
N VAL A 37 -7.38 -2.94 -0.19
CA VAL A 37 -6.04 -3.40 -0.57
C VAL A 37 -5.48 -2.43 -1.62
N VAL A 38 -4.37 -1.78 -1.29
CA VAL A 38 -3.69 -0.82 -2.19
C VAL A 38 -2.37 -1.35 -2.73
N CYS A 39 -1.78 -2.35 -2.06
CA CYS A 39 -0.59 -3.04 -2.52
C CYS A 39 -0.72 -4.54 -2.20
N GLU A 40 -0.73 -5.37 -3.25
CA GLU A 40 -0.90 -6.83 -3.12
C GLU A 40 0.40 -7.56 -2.77
N SER A 41 1.56 -6.93 -2.96
CA SER A 41 2.85 -7.51 -2.63
C SER A 41 3.90 -6.42 -2.45
N THR A 42 4.45 -6.33 -1.24
CA THR A 42 5.70 -5.62 -0.96
C THR A 42 6.60 -6.48 -0.10
N LYS A 43 7.89 -6.53 -0.42
CA LYS A 43 8.84 -7.37 0.30
C LYS A 43 9.71 -6.53 1.22
N ALA A 44 9.70 -6.88 2.51
CA ALA A 44 10.44 -6.15 3.53
C ALA A 44 10.92 -7.06 4.67
N TYR A 45 11.81 -6.55 5.51
CA TYR A 45 12.25 -7.27 6.73
C TYR A 45 11.30 -7.07 7.91
N THR A 46 10.56 -5.97 7.91
CA THR A 46 9.62 -5.59 8.97
C THR A 46 8.40 -4.89 8.38
N LYS A 47 7.28 -4.88 9.12
CA LYS A 47 6.05 -4.15 8.76
C LYS A 47 6.30 -2.65 8.54
N ASP A 48 7.06 -2.00 9.41
CA ASP A 48 7.41 -0.58 9.27
C ASP A 48 8.17 -0.28 7.97
N LYS A 49 9.08 -1.17 7.57
CA LYS A 49 9.82 -1.02 6.31
C LYS A 49 8.90 -1.20 5.10
N ALA A 50 7.94 -2.13 5.17
CA ALA A 50 6.93 -2.31 4.13
C ALA A 50 6.10 -1.02 3.93
N LEU A 51 5.62 -0.43 5.03
CA LEU A 51 4.85 0.81 5.00
C LEU A 51 5.67 2.00 4.48
N LYS A 52 6.94 2.10 4.87
CA LYS A 52 7.84 3.14 4.36
C LYS A 52 8.07 3.02 2.86
N LEU A 53 8.38 1.81 2.36
CA LEU A 53 8.56 1.54 0.93
C LEU A 53 7.30 1.87 0.13
N TRP A 54 6.13 1.56 0.68
CA TRP A 54 4.86 1.91 0.06
C TRP A 54 4.61 3.41 0.02
N SER A 55 4.90 4.12 1.11
CA SER A 55 4.77 5.58 1.16
C SER A 55 5.67 6.26 0.11
N GLU A 56 6.90 5.77 -0.05
CA GLU A 56 7.83 6.23 -1.10
C GLU A 56 7.29 5.90 -2.50
N THR A 57 6.78 4.68 -2.71
CA THR A 57 6.17 4.25 -3.98
C THR A 57 4.95 5.09 -4.35
N LYS A 58 4.06 5.36 -3.39
CA LYS A 58 2.87 6.20 -3.54
C LYS A 58 3.25 7.62 -3.93
N ASN A 59 4.27 8.19 -3.28
CA ASN A 59 4.78 9.53 -3.61
C ASN A 59 5.32 9.59 -5.06
N ILE A 60 6.04 8.57 -5.51
CA ILE A 60 6.53 8.48 -6.90
C ILE A 60 5.38 8.36 -7.89
N MET A 61 4.38 7.51 -7.61
CA MET A 61 3.21 7.33 -8.47
C MET A 61 2.39 8.63 -8.61
N GLN A 62 2.22 9.36 -7.51
CA GLN A 62 1.52 10.66 -7.52
C GLN A 62 2.31 11.72 -8.29
N ASN A 63 3.61 11.84 -8.07
CA ASN A 63 4.45 12.82 -8.79
C ASN A 63 4.54 12.55 -10.30
N ASN A 64 4.46 11.28 -10.71
CA ASN A 64 4.40 10.90 -12.12
C ASN A 64 3.03 11.19 -12.78
N CYS A 65 1.93 11.23 -12.02
CA CYS A 65 0.63 11.69 -12.55
C CYS A 65 0.58 13.21 -12.71
N VAL A 66 1.10 13.96 -11.74
CA VAL A 66 1.13 15.45 -11.81
C VAL A 66 1.94 15.91 -13.03
N SER A 67 3.04 15.24 -13.35
CA SER A 67 3.90 15.62 -14.49
C SER A 67 3.23 15.46 -15.87
N LYS A 68 2.22 14.58 -16.00
CA LYS A 68 1.46 14.42 -17.27
C LYS A 68 0.37 15.47 -17.43
N GLU A 69 -0.25 15.89 -16.35
CA GLU A 69 -1.36 16.87 -16.39
C GLU A 69 -0.88 18.29 -16.74
N TYR A 70 0.39 18.62 -16.49
CA TYR A 70 1.01 19.88 -16.95
C TYR A 70 1.45 19.85 -18.42
N ALA A 71 1.60 18.68 -19.04
CA ALA A 71 2.02 18.57 -20.44
C ALA A 71 0.84 18.75 -21.41
N GLU A 72 -0.39 18.47 -20.98
CA GLU A 72 -1.58 18.52 -21.84
C GLU A 72 -2.33 19.87 -21.82
N LYS A 73 -1.97 20.81 -20.93
CA LYS A 73 -2.57 22.16 -20.86
C LYS A 73 -1.79 23.25 -21.61
N GLN A 74 -0.74 22.90 -22.37
CA GLN A 74 0.06 23.84 -23.16
C GLN A 74 0.03 23.58 -24.68
N LEU A 75 -0.96 22.83 -25.18
CA LEU A 75 -1.22 22.68 -26.62
C LEU A 75 -2.52 23.37 -27.03
#